data_AF-A2XT20-F1
#
_entry.id   AF-A2XT20-F1
#
_cell.length_a   1.000
_cell.length_b   1.000
_cell.length_c   1.000
_cell.angle_alpha   90.00
_cell.angle_beta   90.00
_cell.angle_gamma   90.00
#
_symmetry.space_group_name_H-M   'P 1'
#
loop_
_entity.id
_entity.type
_entity.pdbx_description
1 polymer ?
#
loop_
_entity_poly.entity_id
_entity_poly.type
_entity_poly.pdbx_seq_one_letter_code
_entity_poly.pdbx_strand_id
1 'polypeptide(L)'
;MVSDENFEEQAARNGGIIKHGREILFQAFNWESHKHNWWRNLEEKVVDLAQSGFTSAWLPPPTQSLSPEGYLPQNLYCLDSCYGSLHDLQALLRKMKEHNVRAMADVVINHRVGTTQGSNGMYNRYDGIPVSWDEHAVTSCSGGKCSYAAKFVKEYIEQSKPLFAVGEYWDSCEYSPPDYRLNYNQDKHRQRIINWMDSTGGLCAAFDFTTKGILQEAVKGELWRLRDPEGKPPGVMGWWPSRSVTFVENHDTGSTQGHWPFPSDHIMEGYAYILTHPGIPTVFYDHFYGKDDSFHGGIAKLMEIRKCQDIHSRSAVKILEASSDLYSAIVDDKLCMKIGDGSWCPSGPEWKLRPLNFIICRLTAFTGPGNLPWEGGLRFLPSEDAD
;
A
#
# COMPACT_ATOMS: atom_id res chain seq x y z
N MET A 1 27.40 -7.66 -10.84
CA MET A 1 26.88 -6.49 -11.55
C MET A 1 26.25 -6.98 -12.84
N VAL A 2 24.97 -7.33 -12.78
CA VAL A 2 24.15 -7.55 -13.97
C VAL A 2 23.44 -6.21 -14.15
N SER A 3 23.70 -5.54 -15.27
CA SER A 3 23.18 -4.22 -15.58
C SER A 3 21.65 -4.24 -15.65
N ASP A 4 21.03 -3.22 -15.03
CA ASP A 4 19.57 -3.02 -14.95
C ASP A 4 18.86 -3.11 -16.32
N GLU A 5 19.56 -2.77 -17.41
CA GLU A 5 19.01 -2.73 -18.77
C GLU A 5 18.51 -4.10 -19.30
N ASN A 6 19.14 -5.23 -18.91
CA ASN A 6 18.72 -6.54 -19.41
C ASN A 6 17.46 -7.09 -18.71
N PHE A 7 17.13 -6.60 -17.52
CA PHE A 7 15.88 -6.94 -16.82
C PHE A 7 14.69 -6.13 -17.35
N GLU A 8 14.94 -4.91 -17.82
CA GLU A 8 13.90 -4.02 -18.37
C GLU A 8 13.28 -4.57 -19.66
N GLU A 9 14.08 -5.17 -20.54
CA GLU A 9 13.59 -5.65 -21.84
C GLU A 9 12.83 -6.99 -21.76
N GLN A 10 13.17 -7.84 -20.79
CA GLN A 10 12.45 -9.11 -20.57
C GLN A 10 11.16 -8.95 -19.77
N ALA A 11 11.11 -8.02 -18.81
CA ALA A 11 9.88 -7.70 -18.08
C ALA A 11 8.84 -6.97 -18.96
N ALA A 12 9.29 -6.16 -19.93
CA ALA A 12 8.41 -5.41 -20.83
C ALA A 12 7.68 -6.27 -21.88
N ARG A 13 8.23 -7.45 -22.25
CA ARG A 13 7.64 -8.32 -23.30
C ARG A 13 6.53 -9.25 -22.80
N ASN A 14 6.42 -9.48 -21.49
CA ASN A 14 5.48 -10.44 -20.91
C ASN A 14 4.39 -9.77 -20.04
N GLY A 15 3.66 -8.79 -20.57
CA GLY A 15 2.25 -8.53 -20.23
C GLY A 15 1.81 -8.34 -18.77
N GLY A 16 2.71 -8.17 -17.80
CA GLY A 16 2.39 -8.09 -16.38
C GLY A 16 3.17 -6.96 -15.71
N ILE A 17 2.45 -6.21 -14.87
CA ILE A 17 2.89 -5.12 -14.02
C ILE A 17 2.94 -3.77 -14.71
N ILE A 18 1.96 -2.93 -14.34
CA ILE A 18 2.08 -1.48 -14.17
C ILE A 18 3.09 -0.88 -15.17
N LYS A 19 2.64 -0.70 -16.42
CA LYS A 19 3.52 -0.26 -17.53
C LYS A 19 4.21 1.07 -17.25
N HIS A 20 3.65 1.89 -16.36
CA HIS A 20 4.03 3.29 -16.19
C HIS A 20 4.37 3.70 -14.75
N GLY A 21 4.08 2.88 -13.74
CA GLY A 21 4.32 3.21 -12.34
C GLY A 21 3.39 4.28 -11.75
N ARG A 22 2.30 4.65 -12.42
CA ARG A 22 1.42 5.79 -12.06
C ARG A 22 0.27 5.40 -11.13
N GLU A 23 0.24 4.15 -10.72
CA GLU A 23 -0.85 3.52 -9.99
C GLU A 23 -0.92 4.06 -8.57
N ILE A 24 -2.15 4.30 -8.13
CA ILE A 24 -2.50 4.59 -6.74
C ILE A 24 -3.58 3.58 -6.37
N LEU A 25 -3.25 2.71 -5.42
CA LEU A 25 -4.13 1.66 -4.93
C LEU A 25 -5.02 2.21 -3.82
N PHE A 26 -6.22 1.65 -3.75
CA PHE A 26 -7.14 1.85 -2.65
C PHE A 26 -7.45 0.50 -2.03
N GLN A 27 -7.15 0.30 -0.75
CA GLN A 27 -7.72 -0.84 -0.03
C GLN A 27 -9.18 -0.52 0.27
N ALA A 28 -10.10 -1.16 -0.44
CA ALA A 28 -11.52 -0.81 -0.46
C ALA A 28 -12.32 -1.57 0.60
N PHE A 29 -11.71 -1.82 1.76
CA PHE A 29 -12.34 -2.46 2.90
C PHE A 29 -11.51 -2.25 4.17
N ASN A 30 -12.17 -2.45 5.29
CA ASN A 30 -11.61 -2.56 6.62
C ASN A 30 -12.05 -3.88 7.26
N TRP A 31 -11.65 -4.15 8.50
CA TRP A 31 -11.98 -5.42 9.16
C TRP A 31 -13.49 -5.60 9.41
N GLU A 32 -14.21 -4.49 9.59
CA GLU A 32 -15.64 -4.45 9.92
C GLU A 32 -16.57 -4.49 8.69
N SER A 33 -16.00 -4.45 7.48
CA SER A 33 -16.74 -4.30 6.22
C SER A 33 -17.75 -5.43 5.96
N HIS A 34 -17.47 -6.63 6.48
CA HIS A 34 -18.34 -7.81 6.36
C HIS A 34 -19.68 -7.66 7.12
N LYS A 35 -19.80 -6.66 8.00
CA LYS A 35 -21.03 -6.39 8.78
C LYS A 35 -22.05 -5.55 8.00
N HIS A 36 -21.72 -5.21 6.75
CA HIS A 36 -22.49 -4.30 5.92
C HIS A 36 -22.76 -4.90 4.53
N ASN A 37 -23.71 -4.32 3.79
CA ASN A 37 -23.89 -4.63 2.37
C ASN A 37 -22.78 -3.95 1.55
N TRP A 38 -21.59 -4.54 1.61
CA TRP A 38 -20.34 -3.91 1.22
C TRP A 38 -20.23 -3.69 -0.29
N TRP A 39 -20.66 -4.64 -1.12
CA TRP A 39 -20.62 -4.48 -2.57
C TRP A 39 -21.41 -3.28 -3.05
N ARG A 40 -22.62 -3.06 -2.52
CA ARG A 40 -23.43 -1.87 -2.85
C ARG A 40 -22.82 -0.59 -2.29
N ASN A 41 -22.30 -0.65 -1.06
CA ASN A 41 -21.64 0.50 -0.43
C ASN A 41 -20.43 0.99 -1.26
N LEU A 42 -19.63 0.08 -1.79
CA LEU A 42 -18.53 0.39 -2.69
C LEU A 42 -19.01 0.86 -4.05
N GLU A 43 -20.07 0.25 -4.60
CA GLU A 43 -20.64 0.63 -5.89
C GLU A 43 -21.01 2.11 -5.92
N GLU A 44 -21.61 2.63 -4.83
CA GLU A 44 -21.95 4.04 -4.67
C GLU A 44 -20.72 4.96 -4.72
N LYS A 45 -19.55 4.48 -4.31
CA LYS A 45 -18.29 5.26 -4.20
C LYS A 45 -17.40 5.20 -5.44
N VAL A 46 -17.68 4.31 -6.40
CA VAL A 46 -16.81 4.12 -7.59
C VAL A 46 -16.54 5.42 -8.35
N VAL A 47 -17.56 6.29 -8.49
CA VAL A 47 -17.41 7.56 -9.22
C VAL A 47 -16.44 8.49 -8.48
N ASP A 48 -16.60 8.60 -7.17
CA ASP A 48 -15.73 9.40 -6.32
C ASP A 48 -14.30 8.85 -6.35
N LEU A 49 -14.11 7.53 -6.17
CA LEU A 49 -12.81 6.88 -6.28
C LEU A 49 -12.06 7.24 -7.57
N ALA A 50 -12.76 7.20 -8.71
CA ALA A 50 -12.21 7.56 -10.00
C ALA A 50 -11.83 9.05 -10.09
N GLN A 51 -12.69 9.93 -9.55
CA GLN A 51 -12.46 11.39 -9.53
C GLN A 51 -11.32 11.80 -8.61
N SER A 52 -11.23 11.22 -7.40
CA SER A 52 -10.11 11.43 -6.47
C SER A 52 -8.79 10.92 -7.07
N GLY A 53 -8.89 9.90 -7.93
CA GLY A 53 -7.80 9.51 -8.81
C GLY A 53 -7.20 8.13 -8.54
N PHE A 54 -7.91 7.26 -7.83
CA PHE A 54 -7.48 5.88 -7.69
C PHE A 54 -7.50 5.15 -9.03
N THR A 55 -6.51 4.29 -9.24
CA THR A 55 -6.41 3.49 -10.48
C THR A 55 -6.85 2.06 -10.28
N SER A 56 -6.74 1.57 -9.05
CA SER A 56 -7.07 0.19 -8.67
C SER A 56 -7.64 0.17 -7.27
N ALA A 57 -8.59 -0.72 -7.02
CA ALA A 57 -9.16 -0.97 -5.70
C ALA A 57 -9.00 -2.44 -5.34
N TRP A 58 -8.36 -2.70 -4.20
CA TRP A 58 -8.24 -4.01 -3.57
C TRP A 58 -9.52 -4.31 -2.79
N LEU A 59 -10.26 -5.31 -3.28
CA LEU A 59 -11.50 -5.81 -2.71
C LEU A 59 -11.20 -6.96 -1.74
N PRO A 60 -11.99 -7.13 -0.66
CA PRO A 60 -11.80 -8.22 0.28
C PRO A 60 -12.06 -9.60 -0.37
N PRO A 61 -11.70 -10.71 0.29
CA PRO A 61 -11.89 -12.05 -0.26
C PRO A 61 -13.37 -12.28 -0.62
N PRO A 62 -13.70 -12.53 -1.90
CA PRO A 62 -15.10 -12.51 -2.36
C PRO A 62 -15.83 -13.84 -2.13
N THR A 63 -15.10 -14.89 -1.75
CA THR A 63 -15.61 -16.25 -1.67
C THR A 63 -16.34 -16.53 -0.36
N GLN A 64 -17.27 -17.48 -0.37
CA GLN A 64 -17.86 -18.00 0.84
C GLN A 64 -16.78 -18.59 1.76
N SER A 65 -16.82 -18.16 3.02
CA SER A 65 -15.82 -18.41 4.04
C SER A 65 -16.48 -18.79 5.35
N LEU A 66 -15.74 -19.52 6.20
CA LEU A 66 -16.14 -19.78 7.58
C LEU A 66 -16.05 -18.51 8.44
N SER A 67 -14.98 -17.73 8.27
CA SER A 67 -14.87 -16.41 8.89
C SER A 67 -15.60 -15.39 8.02
N PRO A 68 -16.38 -14.48 8.61
CA PRO A 68 -17.14 -13.50 7.84
C PRO A 68 -16.24 -12.51 7.09
N GLU A 69 -15.00 -12.29 7.54
CA GLU A 69 -13.99 -11.46 6.86
C GLU A 69 -13.41 -12.11 5.58
N GLY A 70 -13.72 -13.37 5.30
CA GLY A 70 -13.31 -14.05 4.06
C GLY A 70 -12.00 -14.84 4.13
N TYR A 71 -11.20 -14.66 5.18
CA TYR A 71 -9.87 -15.28 5.33
C TYR A 71 -9.87 -16.75 5.78
N LEU A 72 -11.01 -17.40 5.94
CA LEU A 72 -11.12 -18.86 6.16
C LEU A 72 -11.97 -19.50 5.06
N PRO A 73 -11.54 -19.44 3.78
CA PRO A 73 -12.37 -19.82 2.64
C PRO A 73 -12.80 -21.29 2.70
N GLN A 74 -14.04 -21.55 2.28
CA GLN A 74 -14.61 -22.90 2.20
C GLN A 74 -14.97 -23.25 0.75
N ASN A 75 -15.90 -22.53 0.12
CA ASN A 75 -16.28 -22.76 -1.27
C ASN A 75 -15.78 -21.65 -2.19
N LEU A 76 -14.65 -21.88 -2.86
CA LEU A 76 -14.01 -20.90 -3.77
C LEU A 76 -14.87 -20.53 -5.00
N TYR A 77 -15.90 -21.31 -5.32
CA TYR A 77 -16.81 -21.06 -6.44
C TYR A 77 -18.11 -20.37 -6.02
N CYS A 78 -18.37 -20.28 -4.71
CA CYS A 78 -19.50 -19.52 -4.19
C CYS A 78 -19.02 -18.10 -3.89
N LEU A 79 -19.54 -17.12 -4.63
CA LEU A 79 -19.22 -15.70 -4.48
C LEU A 79 -20.34 -14.91 -3.78
N ASP A 80 -21.32 -15.62 -3.22
CA ASP A 80 -22.24 -15.07 -2.24
C ASP A 80 -21.54 -15.12 -0.86
N SER A 81 -21.03 -13.98 -0.41
CA SER A 81 -20.23 -13.83 0.81
C SER A 81 -20.88 -12.87 1.80
N CYS A 82 -20.26 -12.66 2.96
CA CYS A 82 -20.72 -11.69 3.95
C CYS A 82 -20.69 -10.24 3.44
N TYR A 83 -19.95 -9.97 2.37
CA TYR A 83 -19.87 -8.66 1.72
C TYR A 83 -21.06 -8.37 0.77
N GLY A 84 -21.80 -9.40 0.36
CA GLY A 84 -22.95 -9.30 -0.54
C GLY A 84 -23.02 -10.44 -1.56
N SER A 85 -24.04 -10.38 -2.44
CA SER A 85 -24.28 -11.42 -3.43
C SER A 85 -23.33 -11.35 -4.64
N LEU A 86 -23.23 -12.45 -5.39
CA LEU A 86 -22.55 -12.47 -6.70
C LEU A 86 -23.13 -11.42 -7.65
N HIS A 87 -24.44 -11.17 -7.60
CA HIS A 87 -25.08 -10.15 -8.43
C HIS A 87 -24.57 -8.75 -8.10
N ASP A 88 -24.49 -8.40 -6.81
CA ASP A 88 -23.98 -7.10 -6.35
C ASP A 88 -22.49 -6.96 -6.68
N LEU A 89 -21.69 -8.02 -6.51
CA LEU A 89 -20.29 -8.03 -6.90
C LEU A 89 -20.12 -7.79 -8.41
N GLN A 90 -20.92 -8.45 -9.25
CA GLN A 90 -20.90 -8.22 -10.71
C GLN A 90 -21.30 -6.80 -11.08
N ALA A 91 -22.26 -6.19 -10.37
CA ALA A 91 -22.66 -4.80 -10.57
C ALA A 91 -21.52 -3.84 -10.23
N LEU A 92 -20.89 -4.01 -9.06
CA LEU A 92 -19.70 -3.27 -8.66
C LEU A 92 -18.59 -3.37 -9.71
N LEU A 93 -18.24 -4.58 -10.17
CA LEU A 93 -17.17 -4.79 -11.15
C LEU A 93 -17.48 -4.13 -12.51
N ARG A 94 -18.73 -4.13 -12.96
CA ARG A 94 -19.15 -3.41 -14.18
C ARG A 94 -18.94 -1.91 -14.02
N LYS A 95 -19.41 -1.33 -12.91
CA LYS A 95 -19.27 0.11 -12.64
C LYS A 95 -17.81 0.53 -12.50
N MET A 96 -17.00 -0.26 -11.81
CA MET A 96 -15.54 -0.03 -11.72
C MET A 96 -14.90 0.01 -13.11
N LYS A 97 -15.26 -0.93 -13.99
CA LYS A 97 -14.77 -0.96 -15.37
C LYS A 97 -15.21 0.28 -16.18
N GLU A 98 -16.48 0.71 -16.06
CA GLU A 98 -17.01 1.91 -16.72
C GLU A 98 -16.26 3.19 -16.32
N HIS A 99 -15.80 3.25 -15.07
CA HIS A 99 -15.04 4.38 -14.52
C HIS A 99 -13.52 4.18 -14.53
N ASN A 100 -13.00 3.16 -15.23
CA ASN A 100 -11.57 2.86 -15.35
C ASN A 100 -10.85 2.61 -14.01
N VAL A 101 -11.55 2.12 -12.99
CA VAL A 101 -10.97 1.64 -11.74
C VAL A 101 -10.79 0.12 -11.83
N ARG A 102 -9.57 -0.38 -11.63
CA ARG A 102 -9.31 -1.83 -11.72
C ARG A 102 -9.67 -2.52 -10.41
N ALA A 103 -10.48 -3.57 -10.47
CA ALA A 103 -10.71 -4.42 -9.31
C ALA A 103 -9.53 -5.38 -9.12
N MET A 104 -9.04 -5.45 -7.89
CA MET A 104 -8.04 -6.42 -7.45
C MET A 104 -8.71 -7.33 -6.40
N ALA A 105 -8.68 -8.64 -6.63
CA ALA A 105 -9.21 -9.60 -5.69
C ALA A 105 -8.16 -9.95 -4.62
N ASP A 106 -8.59 -10.01 -3.37
CA ASP A 106 -7.84 -10.73 -2.34
C ASP A 106 -7.98 -12.24 -2.53
N VAL A 107 -6.86 -12.94 -2.62
CA VAL A 107 -6.80 -14.36 -2.98
C VAL A 107 -6.18 -15.17 -1.85
N VAL A 108 -7.04 -15.82 -1.07
CA VAL A 108 -6.65 -16.64 0.08
C VAL A 108 -6.54 -18.11 -0.34
N ILE A 109 -5.31 -18.56 -0.56
CA ILE A 109 -5.00 -19.89 -1.13
C ILE A 109 -3.92 -20.66 -0.34
N ASN A 110 -3.37 -20.07 0.72
CA ASN A 110 -2.43 -20.75 1.60
C ASN A 110 -3.11 -21.91 2.37
N HIS A 111 -4.34 -21.69 2.81
CA HIS A 111 -5.12 -22.61 3.63
C HIS A 111 -6.60 -22.58 3.19
N ARG A 112 -7.38 -23.59 3.61
CA ARG A 112 -8.81 -23.71 3.30
C ARG A 112 -9.52 -24.60 4.33
N VAL A 113 -10.77 -24.28 4.65
CA VAL A 113 -11.55 -25.04 5.64
C VAL A 113 -12.41 -26.11 4.96
N GLY A 114 -12.39 -27.35 5.47
CA GLY A 114 -13.24 -28.43 5.00
C GLY A 114 -14.72 -28.19 5.32
N THR A 115 -15.61 -28.68 4.47
CA THR A 115 -17.08 -28.66 4.67
C THR A 115 -17.56 -29.80 5.57
N THR A 116 -16.80 -30.88 5.66
CA THR A 116 -17.15 -32.10 6.40
C THR A 116 -15.93 -32.74 7.08
N GLN A 117 -16.19 -33.63 8.04
CA GLN A 117 -15.13 -34.38 8.72
C GLN A 117 -14.60 -35.53 7.85
N GLY A 118 -13.29 -35.66 7.77
CA GLY A 118 -12.60 -36.80 7.16
C GLY A 118 -12.51 -38.00 8.10
N SER A 119 -11.77 -39.01 7.64
CA SER A 119 -11.66 -40.32 8.32
C SER A 119 -11.09 -40.24 9.75
N ASN A 120 -10.30 -39.21 10.04
CA ASN A 120 -9.68 -38.94 11.35
C ASN A 120 -10.45 -37.92 12.22
N GLY A 121 -11.66 -37.52 11.81
CA GLY A 121 -12.50 -36.57 12.55
C GLY A 121 -12.14 -35.08 12.37
N MET A 122 -11.10 -34.76 11.58
CA MET A 122 -10.76 -33.37 11.25
C MET A 122 -11.66 -32.83 10.13
N TYR A 123 -11.95 -31.53 10.13
CA TYR A 123 -12.66 -30.86 9.03
C TYR A 123 -11.75 -30.61 7.83
N ASN A 124 -11.44 -31.67 7.09
CA ASN A 124 -10.52 -31.70 5.94
C ASN A 124 -11.14 -32.30 4.66
N ARG A 125 -12.44 -32.58 4.65
CA ARG A 125 -13.16 -33.00 3.44
C ARG A 125 -13.95 -31.85 2.84
N TYR A 126 -14.01 -31.82 1.52
CA TYR A 126 -14.61 -30.76 0.72
C TYR A 126 -15.82 -31.31 -0.08
N ASP A 127 -16.75 -31.94 0.63
CA ASP A 127 -17.96 -32.49 0.04
C ASP A 127 -18.93 -31.39 -0.39
N GLY A 128 -19.67 -31.63 -1.47
CA GLY A 128 -20.74 -30.74 -1.94
C GLY A 128 -20.27 -29.47 -2.66
N ILE A 129 -18.97 -29.35 -2.94
CA ILE A 129 -18.41 -28.21 -3.68
C ILE A 129 -17.79 -28.66 -5.02
N PRO A 130 -17.72 -27.79 -6.03
CA PRO A 130 -17.27 -28.15 -7.39
C PRO A 130 -15.74 -28.23 -7.49
N VAL A 131 -15.10 -28.90 -6.54
CA VAL A 131 -13.65 -29.14 -6.51
C VAL A 131 -13.42 -30.59 -6.10
N SER A 132 -12.75 -31.38 -6.96
CA SER A 132 -12.45 -32.79 -6.69
C SER A 132 -11.26 -32.94 -5.75
N TRP A 133 -11.36 -32.39 -4.54
CA TRP A 133 -10.36 -32.48 -3.48
C TRP A 133 -10.81 -33.45 -2.40
N ASP A 134 -9.90 -34.33 -1.98
CA ASP A 134 -10.10 -35.24 -0.85
C ASP A 134 -9.31 -34.77 0.38
N GLU A 135 -9.28 -35.61 1.42
CA GLU A 135 -8.59 -35.33 2.68
C GLU A 135 -7.08 -35.14 2.56
N HIS A 136 -6.47 -35.46 1.40
CA HIS A 136 -5.04 -35.27 1.11
C HIS A 136 -4.73 -33.92 0.47
N ALA A 137 -5.73 -33.15 0.06
CA ALA A 137 -5.55 -31.83 -0.55
C ALA A 137 -5.21 -30.72 0.46
N VAL A 138 -5.20 -31.03 1.77
CA VAL A 138 -4.92 -30.04 2.81
C VAL A 138 -3.44 -29.67 2.83
N THR A 139 -3.16 -28.40 2.56
CA THR A 139 -1.89 -27.77 2.92
C THR A 139 -1.87 -27.55 4.43
N SER A 140 -1.30 -28.51 5.18
CA SER A 140 -1.21 -28.39 6.63
C SER A 140 -0.30 -27.22 7.02
N CYS A 141 -0.86 -26.20 7.69
CA CYS A 141 -0.10 -25.26 8.52
C CYS A 141 0.18 -25.89 9.90
N SER A 142 0.82 -27.06 9.94
CA SER A 142 1.25 -27.68 11.20
C SER A 142 2.57 -27.07 11.67
N GLY A 143 2.47 -25.96 12.41
CA GLY A 143 3.42 -25.60 13.47
C GLY A 143 4.92 -25.62 13.15
N GLY A 144 5.34 -24.99 12.05
CA GLY A 144 6.77 -24.73 11.80
C GLY A 144 7.10 -24.49 10.33
N LYS A 145 7.33 -23.23 9.93
CA LYS A 145 7.94 -22.81 8.65
C LYS A 145 7.35 -23.44 7.35
N CYS A 146 6.05 -23.67 7.27
CA CYS A 146 5.36 -23.92 5.99
C CYS A 146 4.57 -22.68 5.59
N SER A 147 5.26 -21.61 5.20
CA SER A 147 4.64 -20.51 4.44
C SER A 147 4.39 -21.00 3.01
N TYR A 148 3.27 -20.58 2.42
CA TYR A 148 2.99 -20.75 1.00
C TYR A 148 4.17 -20.21 0.15
N ALA A 149 4.99 -21.12 -0.36
CA ALA A 149 6.24 -20.78 -1.00
C ALA A 149 6.03 -19.91 -2.26
N ALA A 150 6.88 -18.91 -2.46
CA ALA A 150 6.85 -17.98 -3.59
C ALA A 150 6.81 -18.67 -4.97
N LYS A 151 7.36 -19.89 -5.09
CA LYS A 151 7.30 -20.69 -6.33
C LYS A 151 5.86 -20.98 -6.78
N PHE A 152 4.94 -21.20 -5.85
CA PHE A 152 3.55 -21.48 -6.19
C PHE A 152 2.79 -20.21 -6.57
N VAL A 153 3.15 -19.07 -5.95
CA VAL A 153 2.68 -17.74 -6.39
C VAL A 153 3.07 -17.51 -7.85
N LYS A 154 4.31 -17.82 -8.23
CA LYS A 154 4.77 -17.75 -9.62
C LYS A 154 3.90 -18.59 -10.55
N GLU A 155 3.69 -19.87 -10.22
CA GLU A 155 2.86 -20.78 -11.03
C GLU A 155 1.46 -20.19 -11.26
N TYR A 156 0.81 -19.68 -10.21
CA TYR A 156 -0.51 -19.05 -10.36
C TYR A 156 -0.48 -17.79 -11.20
N ILE A 157 0.51 -16.92 -11.05
CA ILE A 157 0.63 -15.70 -11.86
C ILE A 157 0.88 -16.05 -13.34
N GLU A 158 1.74 -17.04 -13.63
CA GLU A 158 2.03 -17.46 -15.00
C GLU A 158 0.80 -18.04 -15.70
N GLN A 159 -0.03 -18.79 -14.97
CA GLN A 159 -1.25 -19.40 -15.51
C GLN A 159 -2.41 -18.41 -15.63
N SER A 160 -2.62 -17.56 -14.62
CA SER A 160 -3.75 -16.61 -14.57
C SER A 160 -3.50 -15.28 -15.27
N LYS A 161 -2.23 -14.91 -15.48
CA LYS A 161 -1.78 -13.68 -16.17
C LYS A 161 -2.50 -12.41 -15.69
N PRO A 162 -2.48 -12.12 -14.37
CA PRO A 162 -3.09 -10.89 -13.85
C PRO A 162 -2.35 -9.67 -14.40
N LEU A 163 -3.07 -8.55 -14.54
CA LEU A 163 -2.46 -7.26 -14.91
C LEU A 163 -1.42 -6.80 -13.88
N PHE A 164 -1.70 -7.07 -12.60
CA PHE A 164 -0.86 -6.75 -11.47
C PHE A 164 -1.13 -7.73 -10.32
N ALA A 165 -0.07 -8.14 -9.63
CA ALA A 165 -0.14 -8.98 -8.44
C ALA A 165 0.77 -8.36 -7.37
N VAL A 166 0.28 -8.34 -6.13
CA VAL A 166 1.02 -7.92 -4.94
C VAL A 166 0.88 -9.01 -3.89
N GLY A 167 2.00 -9.40 -3.28
CA GLY A 167 2.02 -10.33 -2.17
C GLY A 167 2.15 -9.64 -0.83
N GLU A 168 1.46 -10.18 0.15
CA GLU A 168 1.67 -9.88 1.56
C GLU A 168 2.76 -10.81 2.12
N TYR A 169 4.02 -10.42 1.96
CA TYR A 169 5.12 -11.04 2.69
C TYR A 169 5.38 -10.23 3.97
N TRP A 170 4.68 -10.60 5.05
CA TRP A 170 4.85 -9.95 6.35
C TRP A 170 5.71 -10.83 7.26
N ASP A 171 6.92 -10.36 7.54
CA ASP A 171 7.86 -10.99 8.46
C ASP A 171 8.29 -9.97 9.53
N SER A 172 8.91 -10.43 10.61
CA SER A 172 9.32 -9.54 11.70
C SER A 172 10.49 -8.66 11.28
N CYS A 173 10.37 -7.34 11.51
CA CYS A 173 11.51 -6.41 11.40
C CYS A 173 12.64 -6.79 12.37
N GLU A 174 13.82 -6.19 12.16
CA GLU A 174 14.97 -6.39 13.04
C GLU A 174 14.83 -5.49 14.28
N TYR A 175 14.78 -6.12 15.45
CA TYR A 175 14.78 -5.47 16.77
C TYR A 175 15.97 -5.98 17.56
N SER A 176 16.54 -5.17 18.46
CA SER A 176 17.66 -5.61 19.29
C SER A 176 17.43 -5.32 20.78
N PRO A 177 17.84 -6.23 21.69
CA PRO A 177 17.81 -5.98 23.12
C PRO A 177 18.69 -4.79 23.53
N PRO A 178 18.44 -4.15 24.68
CA PRO A 178 17.46 -4.54 25.71
C PRO A 178 16.07 -3.89 25.55
N ASP A 179 15.96 -2.81 24.79
CA ASP A 179 14.74 -2.00 24.67
C ASP A 179 13.81 -2.48 23.54
N TYR A 180 14.24 -3.46 22.74
CA TYR A 180 13.50 -4.00 21.59
C TYR A 180 13.01 -2.91 20.65
N ARG A 181 13.80 -1.84 20.50
CA ARG A 181 13.52 -0.79 19.52
C ARG A 181 13.87 -1.27 18.12
N LEU A 182 13.17 -0.70 17.13
CA LEU A 182 13.44 -0.99 15.73
C LEU A 182 14.88 -0.57 15.41
N ASN A 183 15.68 -1.51 14.92
CA ASN A 183 17.03 -1.21 14.46
C ASN A 183 16.97 -0.21 13.32
N TYR A 184 17.94 0.71 13.27
CA TYR A 184 18.06 1.65 12.16
C TYR A 184 18.26 0.92 10.82
N ASN A 185 19.17 -0.06 10.78
CA ASN A 185 19.39 -0.87 9.58
C ASN A 185 18.34 -2.00 9.52
N GLN A 186 17.51 -1.98 8.48
CA GLN A 186 16.51 -3.00 8.14
C GLN A 186 16.83 -3.73 6.83
N ASP A 187 18.08 -3.71 6.37
CA ASP A 187 18.52 -4.34 5.12
C ASP A 187 18.15 -5.81 5.05
N LYS A 188 18.31 -6.53 6.16
CA LYS A 188 17.90 -7.94 6.26
C LYS A 188 16.41 -8.10 6.02
N HIS A 189 15.57 -7.19 6.51
CA HIS A 189 14.12 -7.25 6.32
C HIS A 189 13.74 -6.94 4.86
N ARG A 190 14.21 -5.82 4.28
CA ARG A 190 13.96 -5.50 2.87
C ARG A 190 14.54 -6.55 1.91
N GLN A 191 15.69 -7.15 2.23
CA GLN A 191 16.28 -8.24 1.44
C GLN A 191 15.40 -9.50 1.44
N ARG A 192 14.76 -9.86 2.57
CA ARG A 192 13.84 -11.02 2.60
C ARG A 192 12.63 -10.81 1.69
N ILE A 193 12.08 -9.59 1.66
CA ILE A 193 11.01 -9.23 0.73
C ILE A 193 11.49 -9.33 -0.73
N ILE A 194 12.67 -8.78 -1.05
CA ILE A 194 13.24 -8.89 -2.41
C ILE A 194 13.46 -10.35 -2.81
N ASN A 195 14.07 -11.15 -1.94
CA ASN A 195 14.30 -12.57 -2.22
C ASN A 195 12.98 -13.32 -2.48
N TRP A 196 11.92 -12.98 -1.74
CA TRP A 196 10.59 -13.53 -1.98
C TRP A 196 10.05 -13.11 -3.35
N MET A 197 10.14 -11.82 -3.71
CA MET A 197 9.73 -11.32 -5.03
C MET A 197 10.52 -11.98 -6.17
N ASP A 198 11.84 -12.10 -6.04
CA ASP A 198 12.71 -12.80 -7.00
C ASP A 198 12.30 -14.27 -7.17
N SER A 199 11.93 -14.93 -6.06
CA SER A 199 11.44 -16.31 -6.07
C SER A 199 10.08 -16.45 -6.79
N THR A 200 9.32 -15.36 -6.96
CA THR A 200 8.14 -15.33 -7.85
C THR A 200 8.50 -15.16 -9.33
N GLY A 201 9.79 -15.14 -9.68
CA GLY A 201 10.29 -14.76 -11.00
C GLY A 201 10.25 -13.25 -11.26
N GLY A 202 10.17 -12.44 -10.20
CA GLY A 202 9.94 -10.99 -10.31
C GLY A 202 8.56 -10.63 -10.87
N LEU A 203 7.61 -11.57 -10.90
CA LEU A 203 6.27 -11.36 -11.45
C LEU A 203 5.29 -10.76 -10.43
N CYS A 204 5.62 -10.82 -9.14
CA CYS A 204 4.81 -10.25 -8.07
C CYS A 204 5.50 -9.03 -7.46
N ALA A 205 4.76 -7.96 -7.20
CA ALA A 205 5.17 -6.91 -6.28
C ALA A 205 4.96 -7.37 -4.83
N ALA A 206 5.43 -6.61 -3.85
CA ALA A 206 5.18 -6.91 -2.44
C ALA A 206 4.81 -5.63 -1.67
N PHE A 207 4.00 -5.81 -0.63
CA PHE A 207 3.76 -4.75 0.34
C PHE A 207 5.06 -4.41 1.08
N ASP A 208 5.37 -3.12 1.16
CA ASP A 208 6.61 -2.62 1.75
C ASP A 208 6.48 -2.46 3.27
N PHE A 209 6.39 -3.60 3.95
CA PHE A 209 6.39 -3.65 5.41
C PHE A 209 7.66 -3.03 6.02
N THR A 210 8.76 -2.99 5.28
CA THR A 210 9.99 -2.31 5.73
C THR A 210 9.75 -0.80 5.86
N THR A 211 9.20 -0.17 4.81
CA THR A 211 8.84 1.25 4.84
C THR A 211 7.79 1.52 5.92
N LYS A 212 6.72 0.70 6.03
CA LYS A 212 5.69 0.84 7.09
C LYS A 212 6.32 0.87 8.49
N GLY A 213 7.17 -0.10 8.80
CA GLY A 213 7.81 -0.19 10.12
C GLY A 213 8.75 0.97 10.43
N ILE A 214 9.59 1.36 9.47
CA ILE A 214 10.52 2.46 9.66
C ILE A 214 9.79 3.78 9.79
N LEU A 215 8.82 4.05 8.90
CA LEU A 215 8.07 5.31 8.86
C LEU A 215 7.27 5.52 10.14
N GLN A 216 6.68 4.46 10.69
CA GLN A 216 5.96 4.50 11.96
C GLN A 216 6.86 4.92 13.14
N GLU A 217 8.11 4.49 13.19
CA GLU A 217 9.05 4.93 14.23
C GLU A 217 9.64 6.30 13.90
N ALA A 218 9.86 6.60 12.63
CA ALA A 218 10.45 7.86 12.18
C ALA A 218 9.59 9.08 12.54
N VAL A 219 8.26 8.99 12.38
CA VAL A 219 7.36 10.11 12.69
C VAL A 219 7.32 10.48 14.18
N LYS A 220 7.79 9.59 15.08
CA LYS A 220 7.87 9.83 16.53
C LYS A 220 9.09 10.68 16.94
N GLY A 221 9.49 11.63 16.10
CA GLY A 221 10.67 12.48 16.32
C GLY A 221 12.00 11.80 15.97
N GLU A 222 12.00 10.84 15.05
CA GLU A 222 13.20 10.13 14.59
C GLU A 222 13.29 10.11 13.06
N LEU A 223 12.97 11.23 12.41
CA LEU A 223 12.91 11.35 10.95
C LEU A 223 14.26 11.06 10.24
N TRP A 224 15.37 11.10 10.98
CA TRP A 224 16.70 10.66 10.54
C TRP A 224 16.71 9.20 10.07
N ARG A 225 15.76 8.38 10.53
CA ARG A 225 15.58 6.99 10.08
C ARG A 225 15.26 6.88 8.60
N LEU A 226 14.67 7.91 7.98
CA LEU A 226 14.19 7.90 6.59
C LEU A 226 15.30 8.06 5.54
N ARG A 227 16.57 7.97 5.94
CA ARG A 227 17.73 7.96 5.04
C ARG A 227 18.67 6.83 5.44
N ASP A 228 18.95 5.91 4.54
CA ASP A 228 19.96 4.85 4.74
C ASP A 228 21.40 5.40 4.56
N PRO A 229 22.46 4.62 4.89
CA PRO A 229 23.84 5.07 4.76
C PRO A 229 24.25 5.47 3.34
N GLU A 230 23.56 4.96 2.32
CA GLU A 230 23.77 5.29 0.91
C GLU A 230 22.97 6.53 0.46
N GLY A 231 22.23 7.17 1.37
CA GLY A 231 21.44 8.36 1.09
C GLY A 231 20.08 8.07 0.43
N LYS A 232 19.62 6.82 0.45
CA LYS A 232 18.37 6.37 -0.18
C LYS A 232 17.25 6.15 0.86
N PRO A 233 15.99 6.04 0.42
CA PRO A 233 14.92 5.56 1.28
C PRO A 233 15.25 4.16 1.87
N PRO A 234 15.01 3.91 3.16
CA PRO A 234 15.53 2.73 3.85
C PRO A 234 14.65 1.47 3.68
N GLY A 235 13.44 1.58 3.10
CA GLY A 235 12.57 0.45 2.84
C GLY A 235 12.84 -0.28 1.51
N VAL A 236 11.91 -1.14 1.07
CA VAL A 236 12.03 -1.84 -0.22
C VAL A 236 12.05 -0.85 -1.38
N MET A 237 11.34 0.28 -1.24
CA MET A 237 11.34 1.35 -2.22
C MET A 237 12.73 1.95 -2.53
N GLY A 238 13.69 1.85 -1.61
CA GLY A 238 15.07 2.31 -1.87
C GLY A 238 15.87 1.40 -2.78
N TRP A 239 15.45 0.14 -2.93
CA TRP A 239 16.14 -0.88 -3.71
C TRP A 239 15.37 -1.29 -4.96
N TRP A 240 14.05 -1.48 -4.86
CA TRP A 240 13.20 -1.87 -5.99
C TRP A 240 11.85 -1.15 -6.01
N PRO A 241 11.83 0.16 -6.28
CA PRO A 241 10.62 0.98 -6.14
C PRO A 241 9.50 0.55 -7.09
N SER A 242 9.80 0.01 -8.29
CA SER A 242 8.74 -0.47 -9.20
C SER A 242 7.98 -1.70 -8.70
N ARG A 243 8.45 -2.34 -7.62
CA ARG A 243 7.84 -3.53 -6.99
C ARG A 243 7.40 -3.29 -5.55
N SER A 244 7.66 -2.09 -5.01
CA SER A 244 7.31 -1.72 -3.65
C SER A 244 5.90 -1.12 -3.63
N VAL A 245 4.97 -1.82 -2.96
CA VAL A 245 3.63 -1.31 -2.68
C VAL A 245 3.63 -0.72 -1.27
N THR A 246 3.76 0.59 -1.17
CA THR A 246 3.85 1.32 0.10
C THR A 246 2.46 1.62 0.65
N PHE A 247 2.29 1.59 1.97
CA PHE A 247 1.02 1.85 2.64
C PHE A 247 1.25 2.44 4.04
N VAL A 248 0.28 3.19 4.56
CA VAL A 248 0.30 3.69 5.94
C VAL A 248 -0.34 2.70 6.89
N GLU A 249 -1.45 2.09 6.45
CA GLU A 249 -2.28 1.17 7.22
C GLU A 249 -2.97 0.15 6.32
N ASN A 250 -3.37 -0.98 6.91
CA ASN A 250 -4.23 -1.99 6.29
C ASN A 250 -5.26 -2.53 7.31
N HIS A 251 -5.99 -3.60 6.94
CA HIS A 251 -7.05 -4.14 7.80
C HIS A 251 -6.53 -4.94 9.02
N ASP A 252 -5.26 -5.34 9.04
CA ASP A 252 -4.61 -6.05 10.16
C ASP A 252 -3.83 -5.10 11.07
N THR A 253 -2.99 -4.26 10.46
CA THR A 253 -2.13 -3.30 11.16
C THR A 253 -2.97 -2.25 11.90
N GLY A 254 -4.11 -1.88 11.34
CA GLY A 254 -5.03 -0.89 11.88
C GLY A 254 -6.45 -1.44 11.98
N SER A 255 -7.44 -0.63 11.60
CA SER A 255 -8.86 -0.97 11.78
C SER A 255 -9.16 -1.41 13.22
N THR A 256 -10.07 -2.37 13.41
CA THR A 256 -10.39 -2.95 14.72
C THR A 256 -9.44 -4.07 15.16
N GLN A 257 -8.57 -4.58 14.28
CA GLN A 257 -7.53 -5.54 14.67
C GLN A 257 -6.38 -4.85 15.42
N GLY A 258 -5.90 -3.73 14.89
CA GLY A 258 -4.92 -2.86 15.53
C GLY A 258 -3.61 -3.56 15.90
N HIS A 259 -3.14 -4.50 15.07
CA HIS A 259 -1.94 -5.29 15.38
C HIS A 259 -0.65 -4.47 15.34
N TRP A 260 -0.59 -3.43 14.51
CA TRP A 260 0.58 -2.58 14.36
C TRP A 260 0.23 -1.17 13.87
N PRO A 261 -0.53 -0.40 14.68
CA PRO A 261 -1.15 0.84 14.24
C PRO A 261 -0.13 1.96 14.06
N PHE A 262 -0.27 2.70 12.97
CA PHE A 262 0.44 3.94 12.71
C PHE A 262 0.04 5.00 13.76
N PRO A 263 0.95 5.89 14.22
CA PRO A 263 0.60 6.93 15.18
C PRO A 263 -0.51 7.83 14.62
N SER A 264 -1.63 7.90 15.33
CA SER A 264 -2.88 8.48 14.83
C SER A 264 -2.79 9.97 14.52
N ASP A 265 -1.95 10.68 15.27
CA ASP A 265 -1.61 12.10 15.09
C ASP A 265 -0.67 12.35 13.90
N HIS A 266 -0.04 11.30 13.36
CA HIS A 266 0.92 11.41 12.26
C HIS A 266 0.49 10.75 10.94
N ILE A 267 -0.79 10.37 10.81
CA ILE A 267 -1.31 9.67 9.61
C ILE A 267 -1.00 10.45 8.32
N MET A 268 -1.11 11.77 8.37
CA MET A 268 -0.87 12.61 7.20
C MET A 268 0.62 12.77 6.85
N GLU A 269 1.56 12.72 7.81
CA GLU A 269 2.99 12.57 7.51
C GLU A 269 3.23 11.29 6.72
N GLY A 270 2.58 10.20 7.14
CA GLY A 270 2.66 8.91 6.46
C GLY A 270 2.23 9.02 4.99
N TYR A 271 1.06 9.64 4.75
CA TYR A 271 0.56 9.85 3.39
C TYR A 271 1.38 10.83 2.57
N ALA A 272 1.85 11.93 3.18
CA ALA A 272 2.74 12.87 2.52
C ALA A 272 4.01 12.16 2.03
N TYR A 273 4.56 11.24 2.82
CA TYR A 273 5.70 10.41 2.40
C TYR A 273 5.33 9.50 1.22
N ILE A 274 4.39 8.56 1.39
CA ILE A 274 4.16 7.50 0.39
C ILE A 274 3.55 8.03 -0.92
N LEU A 275 2.74 9.11 -0.89
CA LEU A 275 2.10 9.65 -2.09
C LEU A 275 3.04 10.56 -2.90
N THR A 276 4.09 11.11 -2.29
CA THR A 276 5.08 11.93 -2.99
C THR A 276 6.30 11.15 -3.45
N HIS A 277 6.58 9.99 -2.83
CA HIS A 277 7.76 9.17 -3.11
C HIS A 277 7.54 8.12 -4.21
N PRO A 278 8.60 7.43 -4.67
CA PRO A 278 8.51 6.25 -5.54
C PRO A 278 7.77 5.11 -4.86
N GLY A 279 7.65 3.97 -5.54
CA GLY A 279 6.71 2.94 -5.09
C GLY A 279 5.29 3.18 -5.59
N ILE A 280 4.43 2.25 -5.23
CA ILE A 280 3.04 2.18 -5.61
C ILE A 280 2.22 2.41 -4.34
N PRO A 281 1.77 3.65 -4.07
CA PRO A 281 1.08 3.96 -2.82
C PRO A 281 -0.30 3.32 -2.74
N THR A 282 -0.63 2.82 -1.57
CA THR A 282 -1.95 2.28 -1.20
C THR A 282 -2.57 3.14 -0.11
N VAL A 283 -3.77 3.63 -0.36
CA VAL A 283 -4.59 4.37 0.60
C VAL A 283 -5.57 3.43 1.27
N PHE A 284 -5.68 3.53 2.60
CA PHE A 284 -6.55 2.70 3.42
C PHE A 284 -7.96 3.29 3.52
N TYR A 285 -8.99 2.43 3.46
CA TYR A 285 -10.41 2.82 3.49
C TYR A 285 -10.74 3.77 4.66
N ASP A 286 -10.35 3.41 5.89
CA ASP A 286 -10.74 4.17 7.09
C ASP A 286 -10.12 5.58 7.11
N HIS A 287 -8.97 5.76 6.47
CA HIS A 287 -8.36 7.09 6.38
C HIS A 287 -9.00 7.96 5.30
N PHE A 288 -9.58 7.36 4.25
CA PHE A 288 -10.14 8.11 3.12
C PHE A 288 -11.65 8.37 3.24
N TYR A 289 -12.40 7.43 3.85
CA TYR A 289 -13.84 7.51 4.08
C TYR A 289 -14.21 7.35 5.57
N GLY A 290 -13.26 7.63 6.46
CA GLY A 290 -13.47 7.59 7.91
C GLY A 290 -14.59 8.52 8.39
N LYS A 291 -15.07 8.28 9.61
CA LYS A 291 -16.25 8.96 10.17
C LYS A 291 -16.10 10.47 10.34
N ASP A 292 -14.88 10.97 10.44
CA ASP A 292 -14.54 12.37 10.70
C ASP A 292 -14.06 13.12 9.45
N ASP A 293 -13.95 12.45 8.30
CA ASP A 293 -13.48 13.00 7.01
C ASP A 293 -12.15 13.79 7.11
N SER A 294 -11.39 13.56 8.18
CA SER A 294 -10.31 14.45 8.61
C SER A 294 -9.10 14.43 7.67
N PHE A 295 -8.90 13.31 6.97
CA PHE A 295 -7.76 13.11 6.07
C PHE A 295 -8.13 13.14 4.59
N HIS A 296 -9.41 13.01 4.22
CA HIS A 296 -9.85 12.86 2.82
C HIS A 296 -9.31 13.96 1.91
N GLY A 297 -9.56 15.22 2.27
CA GLY A 297 -9.12 16.37 1.46
C GLY A 297 -7.61 16.45 1.31
N GLY A 298 -6.86 16.13 2.37
CA GLY A 298 -5.40 16.09 2.35
C GLY A 298 -4.85 14.98 1.45
N ILE A 299 -5.38 13.76 1.58
CA ILE A 299 -4.98 12.60 0.77
C ILE A 299 -5.31 12.84 -0.70
N ALA A 300 -6.53 13.29 -1.01
CA ALA A 300 -6.95 13.61 -2.37
C ALA A 300 -6.02 14.67 -3.00
N LYS A 301 -5.61 15.69 -2.21
CA LYS A 301 -4.68 16.71 -2.70
C LYS A 301 -3.29 16.16 -2.98
N LEU A 302 -2.77 15.28 -2.14
CA LEU A 302 -1.48 14.61 -2.35
C LEU A 302 -1.51 13.72 -3.61
N MET A 303 -2.60 12.99 -3.83
CA MET A 303 -2.82 12.21 -5.04
C MET A 303 -2.87 13.10 -6.29
N GLU A 304 -3.57 14.23 -6.25
CA GLU A 304 -3.60 15.22 -7.33
C GLU A 304 -2.18 15.74 -7.63
N ILE A 305 -1.41 16.10 -6.60
CA ILE A 305 -0.02 16.56 -6.75
C ILE A 305 0.84 15.49 -7.42
N ARG A 306 0.76 14.23 -6.95
CA ARG A 306 1.47 13.08 -7.52
C ARG A 306 1.20 12.98 -9.03
N LYS A 307 -0.07 13.04 -9.42
CA LYS A 307 -0.49 12.97 -10.83
C LYS A 307 -0.03 14.17 -11.64
N CYS A 308 -0.21 15.39 -11.13
CA CYS A 308 0.15 16.61 -11.84
C CYS A 308 1.66 16.76 -12.04
N GLN A 309 2.48 16.20 -11.15
CA GLN A 309 3.94 16.18 -11.29
C GLN A 309 4.45 14.93 -12.02
N ASP A 310 3.54 14.05 -12.45
CA ASP A 310 3.90 12.78 -13.08
C ASP A 310 4.89 11.97 -12.24
N ILE A 311 4.70 11.96 -10.91
CA ILE A 311 5.47 11.11 -10.01
C ILE A 311 4.95 9.68 -10.16
N HIS A 312 5.87 8.75 -10.32
CA HIS A 312 5.59 7.35 -10.55
C HIS A 312 6.49 6.45 -9.70
N SER A 313 6.24 5.14 -9.75
CA SER A 313 6.91 4.13 -8.94
C SER A 313 8.40 3.95 -9.23
N ARG A 314 8.98 4.73 -10.15
CA ARG A 314 10.40 4.72 -10.52
C ARG A 314 11.01 6.12 -10.46
N SER A 315 10.27 7.09 -9.94
CA SER A 315 10.81 8.44 -9.77
C SER A 315 12.09 8.40 -8.93
N ALA A 316 13.02 9.30 -9.21
CA ALA A 316 14.22 9.45 -8.40
C ALA A 316 13.90 10.25 -7.13
N VAL A 317 14.54 9.89 -6.02
CA VAL A 317 14.47 10.64 -4.76
C VAL A 317 15.86 11.10 -4.38
N LYS A 318 15.97 12.39 -4.08
CA LYS A 318 17.14 13.00 -3.46
C LYS A 318 16.75 13.52 -2.08
N ILE A 319 17.18 12.80 -1.05
CA ILE A 319 16.98 13.22 0.34
C ILE A 319 17.96 14.36 0.65
N LEU A 320 17.43 15.48 1.15
CA LEU A 320 18.21 16.66 1.50
C LEU A 320 18.48 16.69 3.00
N GLU A 321 17.42 16.66 3.81
CA GLU A 321 17.50 16.67 5.27
C GLU A 321 16.87 15.41 5.86
N ALA A 322 17.49 14.92 6.93
CA ALA A 322 16.99 13.80 7.74
C ALA A 322 17.58 13.93 9.17
N SER A 323 16.93 14.75 10.00
CA SER A 323 17.20 14.95 11.43
C SER A 323 16.06 14.37 12.28
N SER A 324 16.08 14.54 13.59
CA SER A 324 14.98 14.07 14.47
C SER A 324 13.62 14.68 14.09
N ASP A 325 13.60 15.97 13.78
CA ASP A 325 12.40 16.79 13.60
C ASP A 325 12.16 17.24 12.15
N LEU A 326 13.02 16.87 11.21
CA LEU A 326 12.89 17.28 9.81
C LEU A 326 13.32 16.17 8.86
N TYR A 327 12.43 15.87 7.90
CA TYR A 327 12.78 15.17 6.68
C TYR A 327 12.38 16.02 5.48
N SER A 328 13.28 16.18 4.52
CA SER A 328 12.97 16.81 3.24
C SER A 328 13.61 16.08 2.06
N ALA A 329 12.88 16.04 0.95
CA ALA A 329 13.33 15.37 -0.26
C ALA A 329 12.84 16.08 -1.53
N ILE A 330 13.65 15.95 -2.58
CA ILE A 330 13.27 16.29 -3.96
C ILE A 330 12.95 14.99 -4.69
N VAL A 331 11.81 14.94 -5.36
CA VAL A 331 11.34 13.80 -6.16
C VAL A 331 11.26 14.23 -7.63
N ASP A 332 11.99 13.51 -8.48
CA ASP A 332 12.13 13.75 -9.93
C ASP A 332 12.53 15.19 -10.33
N ASP A 333 13.19 15.94 -9.44
CA ASP A 333 13.46 17.37 -9.62
C ASP A 333 12.20 18.23 -9.88
N LYS A 334 11.00 17.68 -9.62
CA LYS A 334 9.69 18.31 -9.87
C LYS A 334 8.98 18.70 -8.59
N LEU A 335 9.19 17.92 -7.53
CA LEU A 335 8.43 17.99 -6.29
C LEU A 335 9.38 18.05 -5.09
N CYS A 336 9.24 19.08 -4.27
CA CYS A 336 9.85 19.15 -2.94
C CYS A 336 8.79 18.79 -1.90
N MET A 337 9.14 17.93 -0.94
CA MET A 337 8.28 17.60 0.19
C MET A 337 9.04 17.73 1.50
N LYS A 338 8.32 18.11 2.57
CA LYS A 338 8.80 18.11 3.95
C LYS A 338 7.78 17.43 4.88
N ILE A 339 8.28 16.69 5.88
CA ILE A 339 7.53 16.30 7.09
C ILE A 339 8.36 16.63 8.35
N GLY A 340 7.68 16.73 9.49
CA GLY A 340 8.26 17.14 10.78
C GLY A 340 8.22 18.65 11.02
N ASP A 341 8.53 19.06 12.25
CA ASP A 341 8.41 20.43 12.72
C ASP A 341 9.56 21.35 12.28
N GLY A 342 10.77 20.79 12.05
CA GLY A 342 11.98 21.56 11.81
C GLY A 342 11.90 22.43 10.55
N SER A 343 12.26 23.71 10.61
CA SER A 343 12.10 24.65 9.49
C SER A 343 12.92 24.26 8.26
N TRP A 344 12.31 24.27 7.07
CA TRP A 344 13.01 24.05 5.81
C TRP A 344 12.26 24.69 4.64
N CYS A 345 13.01 25.20 3.66
CA CYS A 345 12.49 25.74 2.40
C CYS A 345 13.48 25.42 1.27
N PRO A 346 13.02 24.97 0.10
CA PRO A 346 13.91 24.77 -1.04
C PRO A 346 14.50 26.12 -1.49
N SER A 347 15.80 26.15 -1.78
CA SER A 347 16.46 27.34 -2.32
C SER A 347 16.15 27.50 -3.82
N GLY A 348 15.60 28.66 -4.21
CA GLY A 348 15.41 29.06 -5.61
C GLY A 348 14.04 29.69 -5.91
N PRO A 349 13.97 30.68 -6.84
CA PRO A 349 12.73 31.42 -7.16
C PRO A 349 11.66 30.60 -7.89
N GLU A 350 11.99 29.38 -8.32
CA GLU A 350 11.13 28.53 -9.14
C GLU A 350 10.13 27.70 -8.32
N TRP A 351 10.28 27.65 -6.98
CA TRP A 351 9.47 26.81 -6.11
C TRP A 351 8.26 27.57 -5.55
N LYS A 352 7.04 27.06 -5.81
CA LYS A 352 5.78 27.60 -5.25
C LYS A 352 5.21 26.69 -4.18
N LEU A 353 4.93 27.26 -3.00
CA LEU A 353 4.29 26.58 -1.86
C LEU A 353 2.83 26.20 -2.19
N ARG A 354 2.42 24.98 -1.82
CA ARG A 354 1.02 24.58 -1.69
C ARG A 354 0.73 24.40 -0.20
N PRO A 355 -0.16 25.22 0.39
CA PRO A 355 -0.52 25.04 1.79
C PRO A 355 -1.33 23.76 1.95
N LEU A 356 -0.70 22.76 2.53
CA LEU A 356 -1.29 21.64 3.26
C LEU A 356 -0.74 21.76 4.70
N ASN A 357 -1.20 20.92 5.64
CA ASN A 357 -0.56 20.81 6.97
C ASN A 357 0.94 20.42 6.88
N PHE A 358 1.43 20.09 5.67
CA PHE A 358 2.82 19.85 5.28
C PHE A 358 3.25 20.82 4.19
N ILE A 359 4.53 21.21 4.19
CA ILE A 359 5.09 22.06 3.14
C ILE A 359 5.38 21.19 1.91
N ILE A 360 4.60 21.39 0.85
CA ILE A 360 4.88 20.83 -0.47
C ILE A 360 5.12 21.97 -1.44
N CYS A 361 6.29 21.96 -2.08
CA CYS A 361 6.70 22.96 -3.05
C CYS A 361 6.84 22.31 -4.43
N ARG A 362 6.40 23.02 -5.48
CA ARG A 362 6.50 22.59 -6.88
C ARG A 362 7.50 23.45 -7.65
N LEU A 363 8.33 22.83 -8.51
CA LEU A 363 9.14 23.56 -9.47
C LEU A 363 8.24 24.06 -10.61
N THR A 364 8.18 25.38 -10.77
CA THR A 364 7.58 26.03 -11.94
C THR A 364 8.70 26.69 -12.71
N ALA A 365 8.96 26.24 -13.93
CA ALA A 365 9.83 26.96 -14.86
C ALA A 365 9.24 28.37 -15.07
N PHE A 366 9.85 29.38 -14.45
CA PHE A 366 9.46 30.77 -14.64
C PHE A 366 10.19 31.34 -15.86
N THR A 367 9.46 31.60 -16.93
CA THR A 367 9.88 32.54 -17.97
C THR A 367 9.38 33.94 -17.60
N GLY A 368 10.18 34.73 -16.88
CA GLY A 368 9.96 36.18 -16.75
C GLY A 368 10.21 36.77 -15.36
N PRO A 369 10.72 38.03 -15.26
CA PRO A 369 11.19 38.61 -14.01
C PRO A 369 10.04 39.24 -13.20
N GLY A 370 9.95 38.91 -11.92
CA GLY A 370 9.02 39.54 -10.99
C GLY A 370 9.23 39.04 -9.57
N ASN A 371 10.09 39.73 -8.81
CA ASN A 371 10.25 39.52 -7.38
C ASN A 371 8.96 39.90 -6.63
N LEU A 372 8.48 39.01 -5.77
CA LEU A 372 7.57 39.33 -4.67
C LEU A 372 8.18 38.81 -3.35
N PRO A 373 8.13 39.58 -2.26
CA PRO A 373 8.83 39.25 -1.02
C PRO A 373 8.09 38.17 -0.22
N TRP A 374 8.89 37.29 0.39
CA TRP A 374 8.47 36.23 1.30
C TRP A 374 8.33 36.79 2.72
N GLU A 375 7.10 36.86 3.24
CA GLU A 375 6.84 36.96 4.68
C GLU A 375 5.67 36.05 5.05
N GLY A 376 5.87 35.23 6.08
CA GLY A 376 4.85 34.34 6.61
C GLY A 376 5.43 33.33 7.58
N GLY A 377 5.77 33.78 8.79
CA GLY A 377 5.97 32.89 9.92
C GLY A 377 4.68 32.13 10.20
N LEU A 378 4.68 30.81 10.02
CA LEU A 378 3.57 29.95 10.37
C LEU A 378 3.61 29.69 11.88
N ARG A 379 2.71 30.36 12.61
CA ARG A 379 2.32 29.95 13.96
C ARG A 379 1.17 28.96 13.86
N PHE A 380 1.35 27.81 14.49
CA PHE A 380 0.31 26.84 14.81
C PHE A 380 -0.68 27.47 15.80
N LEU A 381 -1.98 27.32 15.55
CA LEU A 381 -2.98 27.32 16.62
C LEU A 381 -3.95 26.15 16.36
N PRO A 382 -4.35 25.40 17.41
CA PRO A 382 -5.40 24.42 17.30
C PRO A 382 -6.75 25.13 17.13
N SER A 383 -7.70 24.46 16.48
CA SER A 383 -9.08 24.89 16.40
C SER A 383 -9.69 24.98 17.80
N GLU A 384 -10.06 26.18 18.24
CA GLU A 384 -11.09 26.36 19.26
C GLU A 384 -12.11 27.40 18.78
N ASP A 385 -13.37 26.99 18.93
CA ASP A 385 -14.60 27.76 19.10
C ASP A 385 -15.23 28.56 17.94
N ALA A 386 -16.33 27.97 17.46
CA ALA A 386 -17.69 28.51 17.39
C ALA A 386 -17.93 29.92 16.82
N ASP A 387 -18.71 29.98 15.74
CA ASP A 387 -20.09 30.51 15.79
C ASP A 387 -21.01 29.70 14.86
#